data_AF-A0A1Z9SM38-F1
#
_entry.id   AF-A0A1Z9SM38-F1
#
_cell.length_a   1.000
_cell.length_b   1.000
_cell.length_c   1.000
_cell.angle_alpha   90.00
_cell.angle_beta   90.00
_cell.angle_gamma   90.00
#
_symmetry.space_group_name_H-M   'P 1'
#
loop_
_entity.id
_entity.type
_entity.pdbx_description
1 polymer ?
#
loop_
_entity_poly.entity_id
_entity_poly.type
_entity_poly.pdbx_seq_one_letter_code
_entity_poly.pdbx_strand_id
1 'polypeptide(L)'
;MQPTIKKNKKPIILIFIANYLPGFKYGGIPVTVSNTVDHLNEDFEFKIITRDRDLNSKKPYEGIKYNQWQKVGNAKVLYLKPEDINFKYLISLIKDTDYNLIQLNSFFDSVFTLKVVFLKKNEAYY
;
A
#
# COMPACT_ATOMS: atom_id res chain seq x y z
N MET A 1 -24.59 32.36 12.29
CA MET A 1 -24.00 31.51 11.24
C MET A 1 -22.74 30.89 11.83
N GLN A 2 -22.78 29.63 12.26
CA GLN A 2 -21.64 28.99 12.93
C GLN A 2 -20.58 28.62 11.89
N PRO A 3 -19.28 28.86 12.14
CA PRO A 3 -18.22 28.46 11.25
C PRO A 3 -18.17 26.93 11.19
N THR A 4 -18.40 26.36 9.99
CA THR A 4 -18.21 24.94 9.72
C THR A 4 -16.77 24.56 10.01
N ILE A 5 -16.56 23.82 11.09
CA ILE A 5 -15.29 23.17 11.40
C ILE A 5 -14.97 22.26 10.20
N LYS A 6 -13.97 22.64 9.39
CA LYS A 6 -13.35 21.70 8.44
C LYS A 6 -12.81 20.57 9.31
N LYS A 7 -13.48 19.43 9.30
CA LYS A 7 -12.96 18.18 9.86
C LYS A 7 -11.63 17.95 9.13
N ASN A 8 -10.50 18.19 9.80
CA ASN A 8 -9.19 18.01 9.18
C ASN A 8 -9.15 16.60 8.59
N LYS A 9 -8.93 16.51 7.27
CA LYS A 9 -8.90 15.24 6.56
C LYS A 9 -7.78 14.39 7.17
N LYS A 10 -8.07 13.14 7.52
CA LYS A 10 -7.07 12.23 8.10
C LYS A 10 -5.87 12.12 7.14
N PRO A 11 -4.63 12.17 7.63
CA PRO A 11 -3.48 11.94 6.79
C PRO A 11 -3.55 10.52 6.19
N ILE A 12 -3.20 10.42 4.91
CA ILE A 12 -3.24 9.16 4.17
C ILE A 12 -1.85 8.54 4.16
N ILE A 13 -1.74 7.31 4.67
CA ILE A 13 -0.52 6.50 4.63
C ILE A 13 -0.64 5.49 3.49
N LEU A 14 0.26 5.58 2.51
CA LEU A 14 0.39 4.63 1.41
C LEU A 14 1.44 3.57 1.74
N ILE A 15 1.00 2.33 1.92
CA ILE A 15 1.84 1.20 2.29
C ILE A 15 2.09 0.32 1.06
N PHE A 16 3.36 0.02 0.80
CA PHE A 16 3.73 -1.05 -0.13
C PHE A 16 4.15 -2.29 0.66
N ILE A 17 3.53 -3.43 0.37
CA ILE A 17 3.83 -4.71 1.01
C ILE A 17 3.68 -5.86 0.02
N ALA A 18 4.61 -6.82 0.04
CA ALA A 18 4.63 -7.94 -0.90
C ALA A 18 3.32 -8.75 -0.89
N ASN A 19 2.79 -9.04 0.30
CA ASN A 19 1.59 -9.85 0.47
C ASN A 19 0.77 -9.22 1.60
N TYR A 20 -0.55 -9.18 1.43
CA TYR A 20 -1.47 -8.71 2.44
C TYR A 20 -2.66 -9.67 2.53
N LEU A 21 -3.68 -9.31 3.31
CA LEU A 21 -4.90 -10.09 3.44
C LEU A 21 -5.54 -10.41 2.07
N PRO A 22 -6.20 -11.57 1.91
CA PRO A 22 -6.39 -12.64 2.90
C PRO A 22 -5.18 -13.57 3.09
N GLY A 23 -4.00 -13.23 2.56
CA GLY A 23 -2.79 -14.03 2.73
C GLY A 23 -2.41 -14.21 4.20
N PHE A 24 -1.96 -15.42 4.51
CA PHE A 24 -1.63 -15.85 5.87
C PHE A 24 -0.34 -16.69 5.94
N LYS A 25 0.25 -17.08 4.80
CA LYS A 25 1.49 -17.86 4.77
C LYS A 25 2.72 -17.08 5.25
N TYR A 26 2.59 -15.77 5.40
CA TYR A 26 3.53 -14.92 6.11
C TYR A 26 3.06 -14.70 7.55
N GLY A 27 3.62 -15.44 8.51
CA GLY A 27 3.44 -15.18 9.95
C GLY A 27 4.22 -13.96 10.45
N GLY A 28 4.21 -12.85 9.71
CA GLY A 28 5.09 -11.70 9.93
C GLY A 28 4.46 -10.36 9.53
N ILE A 29 5.15 -9.62 8.67
CA ILE A 29 4.83 -8.22 8.28
C ILE A 29 3.34 -7.97 7.95
N PRO A 30 2.61 -8.83 7.21
CA PRO A 30 1.21 -8.56 6.88
C PRO A 30 0.29 -8.45 8.10
N VAL A 31 0.57 -9.25 9.15
CA VAL A 31 -0.15 -9.23 10.43
C VAL A 31 0.18 -7.95 11.20
N THR A 32 1.45 -7.55 11.24
CA THR A 32 1.84 -6.27 11.86
C THR A 32 1.14 -5.10 11.17
N VAL A 33 1.11 -5.09 9.83
CA VAL A 33 0.44 -4.02 9.07
C VAL A 33 -1.06 -4.03 9.30
N SER A 34 -1.74 -5.19 9.31
CA SER A 34 -3.17 -5.23 9.62
C SER A 34 -3.46 -4.70 11.02
N ASN A 35 -2.66 -5.09 12.01
CA ASN A 35 -2.81 -4.61 13.38
C ASN A 35 -2.57 -3.09 13.46
N THR A 36 -1.55 -2.55 12.80
CA THR A 36 -1.29 -1.10 12.74
C THR A 36 -2.47 -0.36 12.12
N VAL A 37 -2.99 -0.86 10.99
CA VAL A 37 -4.16 -0.32 10.31
C VAL A 37 -5.35 -0.28 11.25
N ASP A 38 -5.63 -1.38 11.97
CA ASP A 38 -6.78 -1.48 12.85
C ASP A 38 -6.68 -0.59 14.09
N HIS A 39 -5.48 -0.43 14.67
CA HIS A 39 -5.28 0.39 15.87
C HIS A 39 -5.23 1.90 15.56
N LEU A 40 -4.86 2.29 14.34
CA LEU A 40 -4.63 3.69 13.98
C LEU A 40 -5.64 4.23 12.94
N ASN A 41 -6.69 3.47 12.62
CA ASN A 41 -7.71 3.87 11.64
C ASN A 41 -8.49 5.13 12.04
N GLU A 42 -8.54 5.46 13.33
CA GLU A 42 -9.21 6.65 13.85
C GLU A 42 -8.45 7.93 13.50
N ASP A 43 -7.12 7.85 13.40
CA ASP A 43 -6.24 8.99 13.15
C ASP A 43 -5.79 9.07 11.68
N PHE A 44 -5.66 7.92 11.00
CA PHE A 44 -5.11 7.82 9.65
C PHE A 44 -6.02 7.07 8.68
N GLU A 45 -5.90 7.42 7.40
CA GLU A 45 -6.44 6.63 6.30
C GLU A 45 -5.33 5.77 5.69
N PHE A 46 -5.57 4.47 5.53
CA PHE A 46 -4.58 3.55 4.98
C PHE A 46 -4.94 3.13 3.55
N LYS A 47 -3.96 3.29 2.65
CA LYS A 47 -3.97 2.73 1.30
C LYS A 47 -2.86 1.70 1.19
N ILE A 48 -3.15 0.49 0.74
CA ILE A 48 -2.17 -0.60 0.66
C ILE A 48 -2.07 -1.09 -0.78
N ILE A 49 -0.86 -1.12 -1.33
CA ILE A 49 -0.56 -1.73 -2.61
C ILE A 49 0.15 -3.05 -2.33
N THR A 50 -0.38 -4.14 -2.88
CA THR A 50 0.11 -5.49 -2.61
C THR A 50 -0.04 -6.43 -3.79
N ARG A 51 0.64 -7.58 -3.76
CA ARG A 51 0.50 -8.62 -4.79
C ARG A 51 -0.82 -9.35 -4.61
N ASP A 52 -1.35 -9.85 -5.71
CA ASP A 52 -2.62 -10.54 -5.81
C ASP A 52 -2.66 -11.95 -5.22
N ARG A 53 -1.54 -12.49 -4.71
CA ARG A 53 -1.40 -13.87 -4.26
C ARG A 53 -0.50 -13.98 -3.04
N ASP A 54 -0.60 -15.10 -2.32
CA ASP A 54 0.24 -15.39 -1.15
C ASP A 54 1.65 -15.87 -1.54
N LEU A 55 2.54 -15.99 -0.55
CA LEU A 55 3.89 -16.53 -0.74
C LEU A 55 3.86 -17.88 -1.43
N ASN A 56 4.69 -18.02 -2.46
CA ASN A 56 4.84 -19.25 -3.24
C ASN A 56 3.52 -19.77 -3.86
N SER A 57 2.44 -18.97 -3.82
CA SER A 57 1.21 -19.30 -4.52
C SER A 57 1.35 -18.95 -5.99
N LYS A 58 0.85 -19.82 -6.87
CA LYS A 58 0.65 -19.51 -8.29
C LYS A 58 -0.73 -18.92 -8.56
N LYS A 59 -1.66 -19.03 -7.60
CA LYS A 59 -3.05 -18.59 -7.75
C LYS A 59 -3.29 -17.26 -7.02
N PRO A 60 -4.00 -16.31 -7.64
CA PRO A 60 -4.46 -15.11 -6.96
C PRO A 60 -5.48 -15.43 -5.86
N TYR A 61 -5.68 -14.48 -4.95
CA TYR A 61 -6.75 -14.52 -3.96
C TYR A 61 -8.12 -14.51 -4.65
N GLU A 62 -9.08 -15.21 -4.07
CA GLU A 62 -10.44 -15.24 -4.57
C GLU A 62 -11.15 -13.90 -4.34
N GLY A 63 -11.96 -13.47 -5.31
CA GLY A 63 -12.83 -12.28 -5.18
C GLY A 63 -12.15 -10.92 -5.26
N ILE A 64 -10.82 -10.86 -5.49
CA ILE A 64 -10.12 -9.58 -5.72
C ILE A 64 -10.48 -8.96 -7.07
N LYS A 65 -10.40 -7.63 -7.14
CA LYS A 65 -10.59 -6.84 -8.36
C LYS A 65 -9.30 -6.12 -8.70
N TYR A 66 -8.82 -6.29 -9.93
CA TYR A 66 -7.65 -5.58 -10.43
C TYR A 66 -8.00 -4.15 -10.81
N ASN A 67 -6.99 -3.26 -10.77
CA ASN A 67 -7.09 -1.85 -11.16
C ASN A 67 -8.15 -1.05 -10.38
N GLN A 68 -8.49 -1.51 -9.17
CA GLN A 68 -9.51 -0.90 -8.33
C GLN A 68 -9.07 -0.93 -6.87
N TRP A 69 -9.28 0.19 -6.17
CA TRP A 69 -9.15 0.25 -4.72
C TRP A 69 -10.38 -0.41 -4.09
N GLN A 70 -10.16 -1.45 -3.30
CA GLN A 70 -11.22 -2.18 -2.60
C GLN A 70 -11.05 -2.10 -1.08
N LYS A 71 -12.16 -2.07 -0.33
CA LYS A 71 -12.09 -2.05 1.14
C LYS A 71 -11.74 -3.45 1.65
N VAL A 72 -10.70 -3.53 2.47
CA VAL A 72 -10.28 -4.76 3.17
C VAL A 72 -9.97 -4.38 4.61
N GLY A 73 -10.82 -4.83 5.54
CA GLY A 73 -10.79 -4.34 6.92
C GLY A 73 -10.93 -2.81 6.98
N ASN A 74 -10.00 -2.15 7.68
CA ASN A 74 -9.94 -0.70 7.83
C ASN A 74 -9.06 0.02 6.78
N ALA A 75 -8.55 -0.70 5.76
CA ALA A 75 -7.75 -0.14 4.67
C ALA A 75 -8.45 -0.19 3.30
N LYS A 76 -7.98 0.65 2.38
CA LYS A 76 -8.22 0.52 0.93
C LYS A 76 -7.04 -0.22 0.33
N VAL A 77 -7.27 -1.31 -0.39
CA VAL A 77 -6.23 -2.17 -0.95
C VAL A 77 -6.32 -2.21 -2.45
N LEU A 78 -5.18 -2.12 -3.12
CA LEU A 78 -5.01 -2.33 -4.55
C LEU A 78 -4.14 -3.57 -4.75
N TYR A 79 -4.71 -4.60 -5.39
CA TYR A 79 -4.01 -5.83 -5.71
C TYR A 79 -3.39 -5.77 -7.11
N LEU A 80 -2.10 -6.09 -7.20
CA LEU A 80 -1.33 -6.09 -8.43
C LEU A 80 -0.97 -7.51 -8.85
N LYS A 81 -1.03 -7.78 -10.15
CA LYS A 81 -0.45 -9.01 -10.70
C LYS A 81 1.07 -8.90 -10.65
N PRO A 82 1.82 -9.93 -10.24
CA PRO A 82 3.28 -9.90 -10.20
C PRO A 82 3.93 -9.46 -11.52
N GLU A 83 3.37 -9.88 -12.65
CA GLU A 83 3.83 -9.52 -14.00
C GLU A 83 3.67 -8.03 -14.35
N ASP A 84 2.73 -7.32 -13.71
CA ASP A 84 2.50 -5.90 -13.95
C ASP A 84 3.46 -5.02 -13.11
N ILE A 85 4.10 -5.59 -12.08
CA ILE A 85 4.94 -4.85 -11.13
C ILE A 85 6.29 -4.52 -11.78
N ASN A 86 6.34 -3.37 -12.42
CA ASN A 86 7.56 -2.77 -12.96
C ASN A 86 7.73 -1.33 -12.48
N PHE A 87 8.92 -0.78 -12.66
CA PHE A 87 9.27 0.54 -12.13
C PHE A 87 8.39 1.67 -12.67
N LYS A 88 8.03 1.64 -13.96
CA LYS A 88 7.16 2.67 -14.56
C LYS A 88 5.76 2.63 -13.95
N TYR A 89 5.23 1.42 -13.76
CA TYR A 89 3.92 1.24 -13.16
C TYR A 89 3.88 1.64 -11.68
N LEU A 90 4.95 1.36 -10.93
CA LEU A 90 5.05 1.84 -9.55
C LEU A 90 5.11 3.36 -9.45
N ILE A 91 5.84 4.02 -10.36
CA ILE A 91 5.87 5.49 -10.44
C ILE A 91 4.47 6.05 -10.74
N SER A 92 3.74 5.48 -11.70
CA SER A 92 2.39 5.95 -12.00
C SER A 92 1.47 5.77 -10.81
N LEU A 93 1.51 4.61 -10.14
CA LEU A 93 0.71 4.37 -8.94
C LEU A 93 1.00 5.38 -7.82
N ILE A 94 2.26 5.75 -7.61
CA ILE A 94 2.63 6.78 -6.64
C ILE A 94 2.07 8.14 -7.08
N LYS A 95 2.27 8.54 -8.34
CA LYS A 95 1.78 9.85 -8.85
C LYS A 95 0.25 9.97 -8.83
N ASP A 96 -0.45 8.89 -9.14
CA ASP A 96 -1.91 8.87 -9.32
C ASP A 96 -2.66 8.60 -8.00
N THR A 97 -1.94 8.37 -6.90
CA THR A 97 -2.53 8.09 -5.59
C THR A 97 -2.32 9.26 -4.65
N ASP A 98 -3.40 9.84 -4.12
CA ASP A 98 -3.28 10.79 -3.00
C ASP A 98 -2.70 10.09 -1.77
N TYR A 99 -1.60 10.62 -1.22
CA TYR A 99 -1.03 10.23 0.06
C TYR A 99 -0.27 11.39 0.73
N ASN A 100 -0.07 11.28 2.04
CA ASN A 100 0.76 12.20 2.84
C ASN A 100 2.10 11.57 3.23
N LEU A 101 2.14 10.24 3.41
CA LEU A 101 3.34 9.49 3.77
C LEU A 101 3.36 8.16 3.00
N ILE A 102 4.55 7.75 2.56
CA ILE A 102 4.77 6.39 2.04
C ILE A 102 5.46 5.56 3.13
N GLN A 103 4.90 4.39 3.45
CA GLN A 103 5.52 3.38 4.29
C GLN A 103 5.95 2.19 3.43
N LEU A 104 7.23 1.85 3.50
CA LEU A 104 7.81 0.71 2.80
C LEU A 104 8.06 -0.43 3.79
N ASN A 105 7.13 -1.37 3.88
CA ASN A 105 7.29 -2.54 4.73
C ASN A 105 7.89 -3.68 3.92
N SER A 106 9.15 -3.51 3.50
CA SER A 106 10.08 -4.58 3.08
C SER A 106 11.42 -3.97 2.65
N PHE A 107 12.31 -3.68 3.60
CA PHE A 107 13.68 -3.26 3.29
C PHE A 107 14.49 -4.35 2.55
N PHE A 108 14.03 -5.62 2.60
CA PHE A 108 14.64 -6.78 1.94
C PHE A 108 13.86 -7.35 0.73
N ASP A 109 12.80 -6.68 0.28
CA ASP A 109 12.23 -6.96 -1.05
C ASP A 109 12.96 -6.07 -2.07
N SER A 110 13.87 -6.67 -2.84
CA SER A 110 14.74 -5.99 -3.81
C SER A 110 13.97 -5.29 -4.95
N VAL A 111 12.65 -5.49 -5.04
CA VAL A 111 11.80 -4.87 -6.06
C VAL A 111 11.36 -3.46 -5.68
N PHE A 112 11.16 -3.15 -4.40
CA PHE A 112 10.53 -1.88 -3.99
C PHE A 112 11.50 -0.91 -3.30
N THR A 113 12.29 -1.37 -2.32
CA THR A 113 13.08 -0.45 -1.48
C THR A 113 14.19 0.27 -2.24
N LEU A 114 15.03 -0.44 -3.00
CA LEU A 114 16.12 0.18 -3.75
C LEU A 114 15.62 1.21 -4.77
N LYS A 115 14.49 0.90 -5.42
CA LYS A 115 13.87 1.73 -6.45
C LYS A 115 13.23 3.00 -5.87
N VAL A 116 12.50 2.90 -4.75
CA VAL A 116 11.87 4.06 -4.11
C VAL A 116 12.91 4.98 -3.44
N VAL A 117 13.94 4.41 -2.79
CA VAL A 117 15.05 5.20 -2.22
C VAL A 117 15.82 5.93 -3.33
N PHE A 118 16.10 5.27 -4.45
CA PHE A 118 16.76 5.91 -5.59
C PHE A 118 15.93 7.07 -6.16
N LEU A 119 14.62 6.91 -6.34
CA LEU A 119 13.75 7.98 -6.84
C LEU A 119 13.72 9.19 -5.90
N LYS A 120 13.54 8.97 -4.59
CA LYS A 120 13.51 10.06 -3.62
C LYS A 120 14.84 10.79 -3.49
N LYS A 121 15.97 10.10 -3.68
CA LYS A 121 17.30 10.72 -3.67
C LYS A 121 17.57 11.57 -4.92
N ASN A 122 16.89 11.29 -6.05
CA ASN A 122 17.06 12.03 -7.31
C ASN A 122 15.97 13.09 -7.57
N GLU A 123 14.92 13.18 -6.74
CA GLU A 123 14.01 14.36 -6.71
C GLU A 123 14.70 15.64 -6.22
N ALA A 124 15.98 15.59 -5.82
CA ALA A 124 16.79 16.76 -5.47
C ALA A 124 17.48 17.43 -6.68
N TYR A 125 17.25 16.97 -7.91
CA TYR A 125 17.93 17.47 -9.12
C TYR A 125 17.01 17.86 -10.29
N TYR A 126 15.69 17.94 -10.09
CA TYR A 126 14.74 18.50 -11.05
C TYR A 126 13.75 19.45 -10.40
#